data_AF-A0A7Y0MH17-F1
#
_entry.id   AF-A0A7Y0MH17-F1
#
_cell.length_a   1.000
_cell.length_b   1.000
_cell.length_c   1.000
_cell.angle_alpha   90.00
_cell.angle_beta   90.00
_cell.angle_gamma   90.00
#
_symmetry.space_group_name_H-M   'P 1'
#
loop_
_entity.id
_entity.type
_entity.pdbx_description
1 polymer ?
#
loop_
_entity_poly.entity_id
_entity_poly.type
_entity_poly.pdbx_seq_one_letter_code
_entity_poly.pdbx_strand_id
1 'polypeptide(L)' 'MPAETVCSRKGCRAAAVWQVRWNNPKIHTPERRKVWLACEDHRGWLEDYLKLRGLWRDTQPLDAPVEGS' A
#
# COMPACT_ATOMS: atom_id res chain seq x y z
N MET A 1 -20.66 4.35 3.46
CA MET A 1 -19.87 4.04 4.67
C MET A 1 -18.42 3.95 4.21
N PRO A 2 -17.49 4.80 4.67
CA PRO A 2 -16.13 4.77 4.15
C PRO A 2 -15.51 3.41 4.50
N ALA A 3 -14.94 2.76 3.49
CA ALA A 3 -14.27 1.48 3.63
C ALA A 3 -13.21 1.60 4.73
N GLU A 4 -13.26 0.72 5.72
CA GLU A 4 -12.36 0.70 6.86
C GLU A 4 -10.91 0.60 6.35
N THR A 5 -10.23 1.73 6.30
CA THR A 5 -8.84 1.80 5.84
C THR A 5 -7.95 1.37 6.98
N VAL A 6 -7.93 0.06 7.24
CA VAL A 6 -7.10 -0.54 8.28
C VAL A 6 -5.74 -0.88 7.69
N CYS A 7 -4.69 -0.69 8.48
CA CYS A 7 -3.35 -1.10 8.09
C CYS A 7 -3.32 -2.59 7.70
N SER A 8 -2.76 -2.90 6.53
CA SER A 8 -2.61 -4.25 6.00
C SER A 8 -1.64 -5.12 6.82
N ARG A 9 -0.97 -4.55 7.82
CA ARG A 9 -0.05 -5.28 8.67
C ARG A 9 -0.84 -6.18 9.61
N LYS A 10 -0.49 -7.47 9.64
CA LYS A 10 -1.17 -8.47 10.48
C LYS A 10 -1.06 -8.06 11.96
N GLY A 11 -2.19 -7.84 12.61
CA GLY A 11 -2.26 -7.40 14.01
C GLY A 11 -2.29 -5.88 14.22
N CYS A 12 -2.17 -5.08 13.15
CA CYS A 12 -2.37 -3.63 13.24
C CYS A 12 -3.83 -3.29 12.92
N ARG A 13 -4.50 -2.58 13.84
CA ARG A 13 -5.85 -2.03 13.64
C ARG A 13 -5.86 -0.50 13.51
N ALA A 14 -4.68 0.10 13.36
CA ALA A 14 -4.56 1.54 13.18
C ALA A 14 -5.17 1.97 11.84
N ALA A 15 -5.71 3.18 11.81
CA ALA A 15 -6.14 3.82 10.58
C ALA A 15 -4.93 3.96 9.64
N ALA A 16 -5.07 3.41 8.45
CA ALA A 16 -4.14 3.58 7.38
C ALA A 16 -4.32 4.99 6.81
N VAL A 17 -3.20 5.68 6.68
CA VAL A 17 -3.10 7.02 6.10
C VAL A 17 -2.19 7.02 4.86
N TRP A 18 -1.62 5.86 4.54
CA TRP A 18 -0.75 5.62 3.39
C TRP A 18 -1.25 4.45 2.56
N GLN A 19 -1.03 4.52 1.27
CA GLN A 19 -1.32 3.50 0.27
C GLN A 19 -0.04 3.19 -0.50
N VAL A 20 0.53 2.02 -0.21
CA VAL A 20 1.76 1.50 -0.80
C VAL A 20 1.39 0.64 -2.00
N ARG A 21 1.67 1.16 -3.19
CA ARG A 21 1.41 0.50 -4.47
C ARG A 21 2.59 -0.39 -4.81
N TRP A 22 2.31 -1.63 -5.14
CA TRP A 22 3.33 -2.62 -5.51
C TRP A 22 2.87 -3.50 -6.67
N ASN A 23 3.84 -4.03 -7.40
CA ASN A 23 3.60 -4.90 -8.54
C ASN A 23 4.61 -6.05 -8.52
N ASN A 24 4.09 -7.27 -8.62
CA ASN A 24 4.90 -8.46 -8.79
C ASN A 24 4.64 -9.10 -10.16
N PRO A 25 5.42 -8.73 -11.19
CA PRO A 25 5.24 -9.25 -12.55
C PRO A 25 5.59 -10.74 -12.68
N LYS A 26 6.22 -11.37 -11.65
CA LYS A 26 6.50 -12.82 -11.63
C LYS A 26 5.29 -13.67 -11.25
N ILE A 27 4.27 -13.09 -10.59
CA ILE A 27 3.11 -13.83 -10.05
C ILE A 27 1.79 -13.25 -10.57
N HIS A 28 1.78 -11.98 -10.93
CA HIS A 28 0.62 -11.30 -11.51
C HIS A 28 0.92 -10.81 -12.92
N THR A 29 -0.11 -10.75 -13.76
CA THR A 29 -0.03 -10.05 -15.04
C THR A 29 0.49 -8.62 -14.79
N PRO A 30 1.36 -8.08 -15.65
CA PRO A 30 2.04 -6.80 -15.43
C PRO A 30 1.08 -5.61 -15.24
N GLU A 31 -0.16 -5.76 -15.71
CA GLU A 31 -1.25 -4.79 -15.58
C GLU A 31 -1.87 -4.75 -14.16
N ARG A 32 -1.68 -5.80 -13.34
CA ARG A 32 -2.31 -5.89 -12.02
C ARG A 32 -1.43 -5.30 -10.92
N ARG A 33 -1.71 -4.05 -10.53
CA ARG A 33 -1.09 -3.39 -9.36
C ARG A 33 -1.93 -3.62 -8.12
N LYS A 34 -1.28 -4.01 -7.02
CA LYS A 34 -1.94 -4.11 -5.72
C LYS A 34 -1.59 -2.90 -4.87
N VAL A 35 -2.52 -2.52 -4.00
CA VAL A 35 -2.35 -1.45 -3.04
C VAL A 35 -2.41 -2.05 -1.64
N TRP A 36 -1.41 -1.75 -0.83
CA TRP A 36 -1.36 -2.08 0.59
C TRP A 36 -1.56 -0.83 1.42
N LEU A 37 -2.51 -0.89 2.34
CA LEU A 37 -2.79 0.19 3.27
C LEU A 37 -1.80 0.15 4.44
N ALA A 38 -1.22 1.29 4.79
CA ALA A 38 -0.27 1.42 5.88
C ALA A 38 -0.63 2.61 6.78
N CYS A 39 -0.48 2.44 8.10
CA CYS A 39 -0.46 3.57 9.01
C CYS A 39 0.91 4.27 8.95
N GLU A 40 1.02 5.46 9.52
CA GLU A 40 2.25 6.25 9.51
C GLU A 40 3.45 5.49 10.12
N ASP A 41 3.21 4.75 11.21
CA ASP A 41 4.19 3.93 11.89
C ASP A 41 4.72 2.77 11.02
N HIS A 42 3.83 2.12 10.26
CA HIS A 42 4.18 0.92 9.50
C HIS A 42 4.52 1.17 8.03
N ARG A 43 4.35 2.39 7.51
CA ARG A 43 4.65 2.72 6.10
C ARG A 43 6.10 2.37 5.76
N GLY A 44 7.05 2.74 6.63
CA GLY A 44 8.48 2.58 6.38
C GLY A 44 8.87 1.11 6.31
N TRP A 45 8.31 0.30 7.20
CA TRP A 45 8.55 -1.15 7.18
C TRP A 45 7.99 -1.82 5.93
N LEU A 46 6.76 -1.48 5.51
CA LEU A 46 6.14 -2.04 4.30
C LEU A 46 6.88 -1.60 3.03
N GLU A 47 7.26 -0.33 2.97
CA GLU A 47 8.05 0.24 1.89
C GLU A 47 9.40 -0.46 1.76
N ASP A 48 10.17 -0.55 2.84
CA ASP A 48 11.48 -1.19 2.85
C ASP A 48 11.40 -2.67 2.45
N TYR A 49 10.41 -3.40 3.00
CA TYR A 49 10.15 -4.79 2.65
C TYR A 49 9.89 -4.99 1.15
N LEU A 50 9.12 -4.09 0.54
CA LEU A 50 8.82 -4.14 -0.90
C LEU A 50 10.01 -3.67 -1.76
N LYS A 51 10.77 -2.68 -1.30
CA LYS A 51 11.98 -2.18 -1.96
C LYS A 51 13.07 -3.24 -2.01
N LEU A 52 13.31 -3.94 -0.90
CA LEU A 52 14.23 -5.08 -0.81
C LEU A 52 13.93 -6.18 -1.82
N ARG A 53 12.65 -6.42 -2.14
CA ARG A 53 12.25 -7.41 -3.15
C ARG A 53 12.09 -6.84 -4.57
N GLY A 54 12.29 -5.53 -4.78
CA GLY A 54 12.05 -4.88 -6.07
C GLY A 54 10.59 -4.89 -6.52
N LEU A 55 9.65 -5.06 -5.58
CA LEU A 55 8.22 -5.10 -5.84
C LEU A 55 7.55 -3.74 -5.62
N TRP A 56 8.21 -2.86 -4.86
CA TRP A 56 7.75 -1.50 -4.58
C TRP A 56 7.57 -0.72 -5.88
N ARG A 57 6.46 0.02 -5.98
CA ARG A 57 6.19 0.90 -7.12
C ARG A 57 6.06 2.34 -6.70
N ASP A 58 5.19 2.61 -5.74
CA ASP A 58 4.86 3.97 -5.34
C ASP A 58 4.23 3.97 -3.94
N THR A 59 4.31 5.09 -3.23
CA THR A 59 3.68 5.25 -1.91
C THR A 59 3.04 6.61 -1.83
N GLN A 60 1.71 6.63 -1.74
CA GLN A 60 0.95 7.86 -1.66
C GLN A 60 0.19 7.95 -0.34
N PRO A 61 -0.10 9.16 0.16
CA PRO A 61 -1.06 9.33 1.24
C PRO A 61 -2.45 8.86 0.77
N LEU A 62 -3.18 8.20 1.66
CA LEU A 62 -4.56 7.76 1.42
C LEU A 62 -5.53 8.95 1.35
N ASP A 63 -5.20 10.03 2.06
CA ASP A 63 -5.96 11.29 2.07
C ASP A 63 -5.88 12.06 0.74
N ALA A 64 -4.99 11.66 -0.18
CA ALA A 64 -5.00 12.24 -1.51
C ALA A 64 -6.33 11.90 -2.19
N PRO A 65 -7.17 12.90 -2.53
CA PRO A 65 -8.36 12.64 -3.34
C PRO A 65 -7.91 11.89 -4.58
N VAL A 66 -8.61 10.80 -4.89
CA VAL A 66 -8.38 9.97 -6.06
C VAL A 66 -8.63 10.78 -7.33
N GLU A 67 -7.64 11.57 -7.75
CA GLU A 67 -7.63 12.20 -9.06
C GLU A 67 -7.45 11.09 -10.10
N GLY A 68 -8.55 10.70 -10.74
CA GLY A 68 -8.57 9.71 -11.81
C GLY A 68 -9.89 8.95 -11.91
N SER A 69 -10.96 9.65 -12.29
CA SER A 69 -12.04 9.07 -13.10
C SER A 69 -11.60 8.94 -14.56
#